data_AF-A0A6M0IY73-F1
#
_entry.id   AF-A0A6M0IY73-F1
#
_cell.length_a   1.000
_cell.length_b   1.000
_cell.length_c   1.000
_cell.angle_alpha   90.00
_cell.angle_beta   90.00
_cell.angle_gamma   90.00
#
_symmetry.space_group_name_H-M   'P 1'
#
loop_
_entity.id
_entity.type
_entity.pdbx_description
1 polymer ?
#
loop_
_entity_poly.entity_id
_entity_poly.type
_entity_poly.pdbx_seq_one_letter_code
_entity_poly.pdbx_strand_id
1 'polypeptide(L)'
;MTLYKVTQTTDNRNGDTVGTLSYAILQANRNAGTDAIELKTNTRITGVMKNLVNSDIVIIGNGKTVSGDVNNDGQTDNGDLRPFFILSGNVKFFDLTITNRTAQGGDSGRGGGGAEMGGGMFIYDGNVSLSNMTFSNNLVQRFSLH
;
A
#
# COMPACT_ATOMS: atom_id res chain seq x y z
N MET A 1 -12.51 12.65 -13.86
CA MET A 1 -11.32 12.74 -13.00
C MET A 1 -11.64 13.60 -11.80
N THR A 2 -11.98 12.93 -10.71
CA THR A 2 -12.12 13.50 -9.37
C THR A 2 -10.78 13.41 -8.66
N LEU A 3 -10.47 14.38 -7.80
CA LEU A 3 -9.24 14.42 -7.00
C LEU A 3 -9.56 14.18 -5.52
N TYR A 4 -8.98 13.14 -4.93
CA TYR A 4 -9.04 12.83 -3.51
C TYR A 4 -7.71 13.16 -2.84
N LYS A 5 -7.75 13.85 -1.70
CA LYS A 5 -6.54 14.27 -0.98
C LYS A 5 -6.34 13.44 0.28
N VAL A 6 -5.13 12.93 0.47
CA VAL A 6 -4.71 12.26 1.70
C VAL A 6 -4.04 13.28 2.61
N THR A 7 -4.72 13.64 3.69
CA THR A 7 -4.29 14.64 4.67
C THR A 7 -3.98 14.05 6.04
N GLN A 8 -4.41 12.81 6.30
CA GLN A 8 -4.16 12.13 7.56
C GLN A 8 -2.79 11.45 7.56
N THR A 9 -2.07 11.58 8.68
CA THR A 9 -0.75 10.96 8.89
C THR A 9 -0.85 9.49 9.23
N THR A 10 -2.02 8.99 9.60
CA THR A 10 -2.28 7.57 9.86
C THR A 10 -3.49 7.06 9.11
N ASP A 11 -3.50 5.76 8.80
CA ASP A 11 -4.60 5.09 8.11
C ASP A 11 -4.83 3.66 8.64
N ASN A 12 -6.01 3.44 9.22
CA ASN A 12 -6.46 2.15 9.76
C ASN A 12 -6.87 1.13 8.68
N ARG A 13 -6.87 1.54 7.40
CA ARG A 13 -7.24 0.76 6.22
C ARG A 13 -8.70 0.40 6.04
N ASN A 14 -9.61 0.90 6.87
CA ASN A 14 -11.04 0.63 6.77
C ASN A 14 -11.75 1.43 5.68
N GLY A 15 -11.20 2.58 5.26
CA GLY A 15 -11.86 3.47 4.32
C GLY A 15 -13.05 4.23 4.91
N ASP A 16 -13.12 4.31 6.24
CA ASP A 16 -14.20 4.94 7.01
C ASP A 16 -13.92 6.41 7.39
N THR A 17 -12.67 6.84 7.28
CA THR A 17 -12.20 8.14 7.78
C THR A 17 -11.79 9.06 6.63
N VAL A 18 -12.48 10.18 6.44
CA VAL A 18 -12.17 11.16 5.39
C VAL A 18 -10.72 11.62 5.50
N GLY A 19 -10.04 11.73 4.36
CA GLY A 19 -8.66 12.20 4.27
C GLY A 19 -7.59 11.14 4.55
N THR A 20 -7.97 9.88 4.82
CA THR A 20 -7.02 8.75 4.83
C THR A 20 -6.81 8.20 3.42
N LEU A 21 -5.71 7.46 3.23
CA LEU A 21 -5.41 6.80 1.95
C LEU A 21 -6.48 5.76 1.59
N SER A 22 -6.89 4.91 2.54
CA SER A 22 -7.91 3.89 2.30
C SER A 22 -9.28 4.47 1.98
N TYR A 23 -9.64 5.63 2.55
CA TYR A 23 -10.86 6.33 2.18
C TYR A 23 -10.76 6.86 0.74
N ALA A 24 -9.64 7.49 0.38
CA ALA A 24 -9.43 7.97 -0.98
C ALA A 24 -9.49 6.84 -2.02
N ILE A 25 -8.87 5.70 -1.74
CA ILE A 25 -8.97 4.49 -2.60
C ILE A 25 -10.42 4.03 -2.71
N LEU A 26 -11.14 3.91 -1.59
CA LEU A 26 -12.55 3.49 -1.61
C LEU A 26 -13.43 4.42 -2.46
N GLN A 27 -13.23 5.74 -2.38
CA GLN A 27 -14.00 6.68 -3.18
C GLN A 27 -13.64 6.59 -4.67
N ALA A 28 -12.34 6.55 -5.01
CA ALA A 28 -11.87 6.44 -6.40
C ALA A 28 -12.27 5.11 -7.06
N ASN A 29 -12.38 4.03 -6.29
CA ASN A 29 -12.91 2.75 -6.77
C ASN A 29 -14.42 2.81 -7.10
N ARG A 30 -15.18 3.67 -6.41
CA ARG A 30 -16.63 3.79 -6.57
C ARG A 30 -17.04 4.79 -7.64
N ASN A 31 -16.20 5.78 -7.89
CA ASN A 31 -16.47 6.81 -8.88
C ASN A 31 -16.06 6.33 -10.28
N ALA A 32 -16.86 6.68 -11.28
CA ALA A 32 -16.65 6.20 -12.64
C ALA A 32 -15.51 6.96 -13.34
N GLY A 33 -14.75 6.23 -14.15
CA GLY A 33 -13.64 6.76 -14.94
C GLY A 33 -12.33 6.83 -14.15
N THR A 34 -11.30 7.44 -14.75
CA THR A 34 -9.99 7.60 -14.11
C THR A 34 -10.00 8.74 -13.11
N ASP A 35 -9.61 8.44 -11.88
CA ASP A 35 -9.49 9.41 -10.78
C ASP A 35 -8.06 9.58 -10.29
N ALA A 36 -7.85 10.60 -9.45
CA ALA A 36 -6.55 10.92 -8.87
C ALA A 36 -6.60 10.91 -7.35
N ILE A 37 -5.53 10.40 -6.73
CA ILE A 37 -5.27 10.47 -5.29
C ILE A 37 -3.97 11.24 -5.08
N GLU A 38 -4.01 12.30 -4.30
CA GLU A 38 -2.84 13.13 -4.00
C GLU A 38 -2.47 13.05 -2.52
N LEU A 39 -1.22 12.68 -2.23
CA LEU A 39 -0.69 12.73 -0.88
C LEU A 39 -0.29 14.16 -0.52
N LYS A 40 -0.87 14.66 0.57
CA LYS A 40 -0.49 15.95 1.18
C LYS A 40 0.44 15.78 2.39
N THR A 41 0.53 14.57 2.93
CA THR A 41 1.35 14.25 4.10
C THR A 41 2.02 12.89 3.93
N ASN A 42 3.01 12.61 4.78
CA ASN A 42 3.51 11.26 4.98
C ASN A 42 2.45 10.48 5.75
N THR A 43 2.14 9.27 5.30
CA THR A 43 1.09 8.43 5.88
C THR A 43 1.67 7.10 6.35
N ARG A 44 1.39 6.72 7.58
CA ARG A 44 1.71 5.41 8.13
C ARG A 44 0.45 4.58 8.28
N ILE A 45 0.52 3.32 7.90
CA ILE A 45 -0.64 2.44 7.93
C ILE A 45 -0.65 1.74 9.28
N THR A 46 -1.82 1.48 9.83
CA THR A 46 -1.95 0.92 11.19
C THR A 46 -2.79 -0.34 11.25
N GLY A 47 -3.23 -0.86 10.10
CA GLY A 47 -4.12 -2.01 10.03
C GLY A 47 -4.04 -2.76 8.71
N VAL A 48 -4.68 -3.93 8.69
CA VAL A 48 -4.74 -4.80 7.51
C VAL A 48 -5.55 -4.17 6.39
N MET A 49 -5.12 -4.38 5.15
CA MET A 49 -5.76 -3.79 3.99
C MET A 49 -7.18 -4.33 3.79
N LYS A 50 -8.19 -3.43 3.73
CA LYS A 50 -9.58 -3.79 3.39
C LYS A 50 -10.06 -3.19 2.07
N ASN A 51 -9.36 -2.17 1.58
CA ASN A 51 -9.67 -1.47 0.33
C ASN A 51 -8.52 -1.65 -0.65
N LEU A 52 -8.69 -2.54 -1.63
CA LEU A 52 -7.74 -2.79 -2.71
C LEU A 52 -7.97 -1.78 -3.84
N VAL A 53 -6.95 -1.46 -4.63
CA VAL A 53 -7.16 -0.66 -5.85
C VAL A 53 -7.76 -1.55 -6.94
N ASN A 54 -8.95 -1.22 -7.43
CA ASN A 54 -9.66 -2.03 -8.43
C ASN A 54 -10.31 -1.20 -9.57
N SER A 55 -9.85 0.04 -9.75
CA SER A 55 -10.23 0.94 -10.84
C SER A 55 -9.00 1.64 -11.42
N ASP A 56 -9.20 2.46 -12.46
CA ASP A 56 -8.14 3.29 -13.02
C ASP A 56 -7.84 4.47 -12.08
N ILE A 57 -6.64 4.49 -11.49
CA ILE A 57 -6.24 5.51 -10.50
C ILE A 57 -4.85 6.06 -10.81
N VAL A 58 -4.72 7.38 -10.73
CA VAL A 58 -3.44 8.09 -10.69
C VAL A 58 -3.10 8.46 -9.25
N ILE A 59 -2.03 7.90 -8.70
CA ILE A 59 -1.54 8.16 -7.35
C ILE A 59 -0.34 9.10 -7.41
N ILE A 60 -0.51 10.29 -6.86
CA ILE A 60 0.47 11.38 -6.86
C ILE A 60 1.04 11.50 -5.44
N GLY A 61 2.26 11.03 -5.27
CA GLY A 61 2.96 11.02 -4.00
C GLY A 61 3.47 12.38 -3.55
N ASN A 62 3.75 13.33 -4.45
CA ASN A 62 4.33 14.65 -4.12
C ASN A 62 5.59 14.57 -3.23
N GLY A 63 6.43 13.57 -3.45
CA GLY A 63 7.62 13.28 -2.64
C GLY A 63 7.31 12.82 -1.23
N LYS A 64 6.07 12.41 -0.93
CA LYS A 64 5.66 11.88 0.38
C LYS A 64 5.95 10.39 0.50
N THR A 65 5.86 9.91 1.73
CA THR A 65 6.07 8.50 2.08
C THR A 65 4.76 7.84 2.50
N VAL A 66 4.57 6.58 2.07
CA VAL A 66 3.65 5.65 2.71
C VAL A 66 4.46 4.57 3.43
N SER A 67 4.33 4.51 4.76
CA SER A 67 5.04 3.56 5.61
C SER A 67 4.14 2.38 6.00
N GLY A 68 4.69 1.17 5.90
CA GLY A 68 4.12 -0.09 6.38
C GLY A 68 4.35 -0.39 7.87
N ASP A 69 5.12 0.46 8.55
CA ASP A 69 5.49 0.34 9.98
C ASP A 69 4.26 0.46 10.88
N VAL A 70 3.68 -0.68 11.29
CA VAL A 70 2.39 -0.68 12.02
C VAL A 70 2.59 -0.30 13.47
N ASN A 71 3.67 -0.79 14.09
CA ASN A 71 3.98 -0.61 15.50
C ASN A 71 4.68 0.73 15.81
N ASN A 72 5.14 1.45 14.77
CA ASN A 72 5.81 2.75 14.81
C ASN A 72 7.15 2.71 15.57
N ASP A 73 7.90 1.63 15.47
CA ASP A 73 9.22 1.49 16.11
C ASP A 73 10.40 1.86 15.18
N GLY A 74 10.10 2.17 13.91
CA GLY A 74 11.10 2.55 12.91
C GLY A 74 11.95 1.38 12.40
N GLN A 75 11.67 0.15 12.83
CA GLN A 75 12.27 -1.07 12.31
C GLN A 75 11.42 -1.63 11.17
N THR A 76 11.94 -2.66 10.52
CA THR A 76 11.17 -3.45 9.55
C THR A 76 11.09 -4.85 10.09
N ASP A 77 9.95 -5.21 10.67
CA ASP A 77 9.83 -6.41 11.48
C ASP A 77 8.49 -7.14 11.28
N ASN A 78 8.27 -8.16 12.12
CA ASN A 78 7.09 -8.99 12.05
C ASN A 78 5.85 -8.22 12.54
N GLY A 79 4.87 -8.02 11.66
CA GLY A 79 3.65 -7.26 11.96
C GLY A 79 3.46 -6.04 11.06
N ASP A 80 4.51 -5.63 10.34
CA ASP A 80 4.43 -4.57 9.33
C ASP A 80 3.65 -5.00 8.08
N LEU A 81 2.88 -4.06 7.51
CA LEU A 81 1.81 -4.37 6.55
C LEU A 81 2.00 -3.69 5.20
N ARG A 82 1.39 -4.27 4.16
CA ARG A 82 1.50 -3.82 2.76
C ARG A 82 0.93 -2.43 2.56
N PRO A 83 1.70 -1.45 2.06
CA PRO A 83 1.18 -0.17 1.58
C PRO A 83 0.14 -0.28 0.47
N PHE A 84 0.45 -0.97 -0.64
CA PHE A 84 -0.45 -1.03 -1.81
C PHE A 84 -0.70 -2.45 -2.32
N PHE A 85 -1.96 -2.74 -2.63
CA PHE A 85 -2.39 -3.94 -3.35
C PHE A 85 -3.24 -3.49 -4.53
N ILE A 86 -2.74 -3.77 -5.73
CA ILE A 86 -3.45 -3.52 -6.98
C ILE A 86 -4.15 -4.81 -7.38
N LEU A 87 -5.48 -4.80 -7.31
CA LEU A 87 -6.32 -5.92 -7.75
C LEU A 87 -6.49 -5.89 -9.27
N SER A 88 -6.70 -4.71 -9.86
CA SER A 88 -6.90 -4.52 -11.31
C SER A 88 -6.80 -3.03 -11.68
N GLY A 89 -6.96 -2.72 -12.98
CA GLY A 89 -7.05 -1.36 -13.52
C GLY A 89 -5.76 -0.84 -14.15
N ASN A 90 -5.82 0.37 -14.71
CA ASN A 90 -4.68 1.13 -15.19
C ASN A 90 -4.23 2.09 -14.08
N VAL A 91 -3.20 1.69 -13.33
CA VAL A 91 -2.73 2.43 -12.16
C VAL A 91 -1.40 3.11 -12.45
N LYS A 92 -1.31 4.39 -12.13
CA LYS A 92 -0.06 5.15 -12.30
C LYS A 92 0.39 5.70 -10.96
N PHE A 93 1.65 5.54 -10.62
CA PHE A 93 2.27 6.14 -9.45
C PHE A 93 3.31 7.16 -9.85
N PHE A 94 3.32 8.30 -9.15
CA PHE A 94 4.27 9.39 -9.36
C PHE A 94 4.84 9.86 -8.01
N ASP A 95 6.15 10.09 -7.95
CA ASP A 95 6.83 10.83 -6.87
C ASP A 95 6.49 10.31 -5.46
N LEU A 96 6.60 9.01 -5.22
CA LEU A 96 6.22 8.40 -3.94
C LEU A 96 7.32 7.49 -3.39
N THR A 97 7.53 7.58 -2.08
CA THR A 97 8.35 6.62 -1.33
C THR A 97 7.45 5.60 -0.62
N ILE A 98 7.75 4.31 -0.78
CA ILE A 98 7.12 3.21 -0.05
C ILE A 98 8.18 2.58 0.85
N THR A 99 7.94 2.58 2.15
CA THR A 99 8.94 2.16 3.14
C THR A 99 8.40 1.23 4.21
N ASN A 100 9.34 0.56 4.89
CA ASN A 100 9.17 -0.20 6.13
C ASN A 100 8.09 -1.27 5.99
N ARG A 101 8.44 -2.38 5.33
CA ARG A 101 7.61 -3.57 5.35
C ARG A 101 8.42 -4.86 5.35
N THR A 102 7.98 -5.81 6.15
CA THR A 102 8.21 -7.25 5.96
C THR A 102 7.11 -7.93 5.11
N ALA A 103 7.47 -8.56 3.99
CA ALA A 103 6.64 -9.60 3.39
C ALA A 103 6.88 -10.91 4.15
N GLN A 104 5.95 -11.28 5.03
CA GLN A 104 5.99 -12.54 5.75
C GLN A 104 5.14 -13.59 5.02
N GLY A 105 5.73 -14.74 4.69
CA GLY A 105 5.02 -15.90 4.17
C GLY A 105 4.12 -16.55 5.23
N GLY A 106 3.08 -17.26 4.80
CA GLY A 106 2.21 -17.99 5.72
C GLY A 106 2.94 -19.16 6.39
N ASP A 107 2.85 -19.25 7.71
CA ASP A 107 3.33 -20.41 8.48
C ASP A 107 2.43 -21.61 8.19
N SER A 108 2.94 -22.57 7.43
CA SER A 108 2.40 -23.92 7.44
C SER A 108 3.51 -24.85 7.92
N GLY A 109 3.54 -25.11 9.22
CA GLY A 109 4.33 -26.19 9.82
C GLY A 109 4.10 -27.59 9.19
N ARG A 110 3.23 -27.70 8.17
CA ARG A 110 2.98 -28.87 7.33
C ARG A 110 2.72 -28.49 5.86
N GLY A 111 3.67 -27.82 5.21
CA GLY A 111 3.75 -27.75 3.74
C GLY A 111 2.83 -26.72 3.08
N GLY A 112 3.40 -26.00 2.11
CA GLY A 112 2.73 -24.96 1.32
C GLY A 112 2.81 -23.56 1.94
N GLY A 113 4.02 -23.13 2.35
CA GLY A 113 4.25 -21.73 2.75
C GLY A 113 3.84 -20.81 1.61
N GLY A 114 2.76 -20.06 1.80
CA GLY A 114 2.19 -19.18 0.77
C GLY A 114 3.27 -18.25 0.24
N ALA A 115 3.32 -18.09 -1.09
CA ALA A 115 4.36 -17.35 -1.78
C ALA A 115 4.57 -15.96 -1.15
N GLU A 116 5.84 -15.66 -0.87
CA GLU A 116 6.33 -14.39 -0.35
C GLU A 116 6.11 -13.28 -1.39
N MET A 117 4.96 -12.60 -1.33
CA MET A 117 4.58 -11.68 -2.39
C MET A 117 4.79 -10.22 -1.97
N GLY A 118 5.91 -9.61 -2.39
CA GLY A 118 6.13 -8.16 -2.53
C GLY A 118 6.02 -7.32 -1.25
N GLY A 119 7.16 -6.87 -0.70
CA GLY A 119 7.28 -6.06 0.52
C GLY A 119 6.61 -4.68 0.42
N GLY A 120 6.88 -3.86 -0.58
CA GLY A 120 6.24 -2.52 -0.65
C GLY A 120 4.86 -2.51 -1.30
N MET A 121 4.67 -3.31 -2.35
CA MET A 121 3.50 -3.29 -3.20
C MET A 121 3.28 -4.67 -3.80
N PHE A 122 2.02 -5.02 -4.01
CA PHE A 122 1.63 -6.23 -4.72
C PHE A 122 0.68 -5.90 -5.85
N ILE A 123 0.98 -6.44 -7.02
CA ILE A 123 0.17 -6.28 -8.23
C ILE A 123 -0.36 -7.67 -8.56
N TYR A 124 -1.66 -7.85 -8.40
CA TYR A 124 -2.34 -9.10 -8.76
C TYR A 124 -2.66 -9.12 -10.26
N ASP A 125 -3.24 -8.04 -10.76
CA ASP A 125 -3.57 -7.82 -12.17
C ASP A 125 -3.60 -6.31 -12.47
N GLY A 126 -3.70 -5.95 -13.75
CA GLY A 126 -3.77 -4.58 -14.25
C GLY A 126 -2.48 -4.05 -14.89
N ASN A 127 -2.57 -2.87 -15.49
CA ASN A 127 -1.43 -2.15 -16.04
C ASN A 127 -0.92 -1.15 -15.01
N VAL A 128 0.25 -1.40 -14.44
CA VAL A 128 0.85 -0.53 -13.41
C VAL A 128 2.10 0.15 -13.96
N SER A 129 2.13 1.47 -13.90
CA SER A 129 3.30 2.29 -14.26
C SER A 129 3.80 3.06 -13.03
N LEU A 130 5.12 3.07 -12.88
CA LEU A 130 5.82 3.66 -11.73
C LEU A 130 6.79 4.73 -12.25
N SER A 131 6.64 5.96 -11.80
CA SER A 131 7.52 7.07 -12.17
C SER A 131 8.04 7.76 -10.91
N ASN A 132 9.36 7.94 -10.83
CA ASN A 132 10.05 8.54 -9.69
C ASN A 132 9.62 7.93 -8.34
N MET A 133 9.68 6.60 -8.27
CA MET A 133 9.33 5.82 -7.08
C MET A 133 10.59 5.43 -6.30
N THR A 134 10.51 5.48 -4.97
CA THR A 134 11.52 4.90 -4.09
C THR A 134 10.91 3.79 -3.25
N PHE A 135 11.53 2.61 -3.25
CA PHE A 135 11.21 1.53 -2.33
C PHE A 135 12.40 1.37 -1.37
N SER A 136 12.22 1.73 -0.10
CA SER A 136 13.28 1.69 0.92
C SER A 136 12.90 0.80 2.10
N ASN A 137 13.87 0.18 2.76
CA ASN A 137 13.63 -0.62 3.97
C ASN A 137 12.47 -1.63 3.81
N ASN A 138 12.45 -2.32 2.68
CA ASN A 138 11.47 -3.38 2.41
C ASN A 138 12.19 -4.72 2.52
N LEU A 139 11.76 -5.57 3.44
CA LEU A 139 12.28 -6.90 3.71
C LEU A 139 11.32 -7.97 3.18
N VAL A 140 11.88 -9.05 2.64
CA VAL A 140 11.18 -10.32 2.47
C VAL A 140 11.77 -11.27 3.49
N GLN A 141 10.96 -11.79 4.41
CA GLN A 141 11.44 -12.69 5.45
C GLN A 141 10.84 -14.08 5.26
N ARG A 142 11.70 -15.01 4.85
CA ARG A 142 11.41 -16.44 4.86
C ARG A 142 11.49 -16.96 6.29
N PHE A 143 10.42 -17.58 6.78
CA PHE A 143 10.46 -18.29 8.06
C PHE A 143 11.22 -19.62 7.86
N SER A 144 12.35 -19.81 8.56
CA SER A 144 13.12 -21.06 8.52
C SER A 144 12.87 -21.82 9.83
N LEU A 145 12.17 -22.95 9.75
CA LEU A 145 12.03 -23.89 10.87
C LEU A 145 13.44 -24.38 11.28
N HIS A 146 13.76 -24.24 12.57
CA HIS A 146 14.84 -24.98 13.23
C HIS A 146 14.21 -26.10 14.04
#